data_AF-A0A1B6NW73-F1
#
_entry.id   AF-A0A1B6NW73-F1
#
_cell.length_a   1.000
_cell.length_b   1.000
_cell.length_c   1.000
_cell.angle_alpha   90.00
_cell.angle_beta   90.00
_cell.angle_gamma   90.00
#
_symmetry.space_group_name_H-M   'P 1'
#
loop_
_entity.id
_entity.type
_entity.pdbx_description
1 polymer ?
#
loop_
_entity_poly.entity_id
_entity_poly.type
_entity_poly.pdbx_seq_one_letter_code
_entity_poly.pdbx_strand_id
1 'polypeptide(L)'
;MQIMVVDEADRMLDMGFIPDIERIFQLTPFTRQTLFFSATMAPEIERITNTFLHAPERIEIARQATTSETITQRLVELTPARRDTAAKQKRDLLRRPDRGRGGRAEERDHLL
;
A
#
# COMPACT_ATOMS: atom_id res chain seq x y z
N MET A 1 -7.36 14.61 -26.53
CA MET A 1 -7.76 13.49 -25.65
C MET A 1 -7.51 13.92 -24.22
N GLN A 2 -8.53 13.86 -23.36
CA GLN A 2 -8.40 14.15 -21.92
C GLN A 2 -8.42 12.84 -21.16
N ILE A 3 -7.49 12.68 -20.21
CA ILE A 3 -7.34 11.46 -19.42
C ILE A 3 -7.44 11.84 -17.95
N MET A 4 -8.19 11.06 -17.19
CA MET A 4 -8.22 11.14 -15.74
C MET A 4 -7.76 9.81 -15.16
N VAL A 5 -6.89 9.87 -14.15
CA VAL A 5 -6.36 8.70 -13.47
C VAL A 5 -6.69 8.81 -12.00
N VAL A 6 -7.25 7.73 -11.46
CA VAL A 6 -7.51 7.54 -10.04
C VAL A 6 -6.68 6.35 -9.62
N ASP A 7 -5.72 6.54 -8.71
CA ASP A 7 -4.82 5.50 -8.22
C ASP A 7 -4.98 5.34 -6.70
N GLU A 8 -4.76 4.12 -6.19
CA GLU A 8 -4.97 3.75 -4.80
C GLU A 8 -6.34 4.16 -4.24
N ALA A 9 -7.42 3.86 -4.99
CA ALA A 9 -8.76 4.28 -4.61
C ALA A 9 -9.20 3.76 -3.23
N ASP A 10 -8.77 2.57 -2.86
CA ASP A 10 -9.00 1.99 -1.53
C ASP A 10 -8.32 2.78 -0.41
N ARG A 11 -7.10 3.30 -0.62
CA ARG A 11 -6.50 4.23 0.35
C ARG A 11 -7.26 5.55 0.44
N MET A 12 -7.76 6.06 -0.68
CA MET A 12 -8.58 7.26 -0.67
C MET A 12 -9.90 7.05 0.08
N LEU A 13 -10.48 5.84 0.03
CA LEU A 13 -11.60 5.44 0.88
C LEU A 13 -11.21 5.48 2.36
N ASP A 14 -10.09 4.87 2.73
CA ASP A 14 -9.61 4.85 4.13
C ASP A 14 -9.37 6.27 4.68
N MET A 15 -8.95 7.20 3.82
CA MET A 15 -8.76 8.62 4.16
C MET A 15 -10.05 9.44 4.17
N GLY A 16 -11.17 8.88 3.72
CA GLY A 16 -12.46 9.58 3.64
C GLY A 16 -12.61 10.54 2.46
N PHE A 17 -11.80 10.40 1.39
CA PHE A 17 -11.81 11.28 0.22
C PHE A 17 -12.89 10.97 -0.82
N ILE A 18 -13.78 10.01 -0.55
CA ILE A 18 -14.84 9.64 -1.49
C ILE A 18 -15.70 10.83 -1.94
N PRO A 19 -16.18 11.71 -1.05
CA PRO A 19 -16.98 12.86 -1.48
C PRO A 19 -16.19 13.83 -2.39
N ASP A 20 -14.89 13.98 -2.12
CA ASP A 20 -14.01 14.85 -2.92
C ASP A 20 -13.75 14.28 -4.31
N ILE A 21 -13.56 12.96 -4.41
CA ILE A 21 -13.45 12.25 -5.69
C ILE A 21 -14.72 12.48 -6.52
N GLU A 22 -15.90 12.23 -5.95
CA GLU A 22 -17.18 12.43 -6.65
C GLU A 22 -17.33 13.85 -7.18
N ARG A 23 -16.93 14.84 -6.37
CA ARG A 23 -16.92 16.24 -6.79
C ARG A 23 -15.99 16.48 -7.98
N ILE A 24 -14.77 15.94 -7.97
CA ILE A 24 -13.83 16.05 -9.09
C ILE A 24 -14.40 15.40 -10.36
N PHE A 25 -15.05 14.25 -10.24
CA PHE A 25 -15.70 13.57 -11.37
C PHE A 25 -16.83 14.40 -12.00
N GLN A 26 -17.56 15.18 -11.19
CA GLN A 26 -18.62 16.09 -11.67
C GLN A 26 -18.07 17.36 -12.33
N LEU A 27 -16.91 17.84 -11.90
CA LEU A 27 -16.27 19.05 -12.44
C LEU A 27 -15.49 18.79 -13.73
N THR A 28 -15.27 17.52 -14.08
CA THR A 28 -14.49 17.13 -15.26
C THR A 28 -15.40 16.80 -16.45
N PRO A 29 -15.00 17.11 -17.70
CA PRO A 29 -15.81 16.85 -18.89
C PRO A 29 -16.15 15.37 -19.06
N PHE A 30 -17.40 15.07 -19.40
CA PHE A 30 -17.88 13.70 -19.62
C PHE A 30 -17.09 12.96 -20.70
N THR A 31 -16.62 13.68 -21.73
CA THR A 31 -15.81 13.16 -22.83
C THR A 31 -14.34 13.00 -22.43
N ARG A 32 -14.07 12.09 -21.49
CA ARG A 32 -12.73 11.73 -21.03
C ARG A 32 -12.54 10.22 -20.93
N GLN A 33 -11.31 9.78 -21.05
CA GLN A 33 -10.93 8.42 -20.68
C GLN A 33 -10.56 8.42 -19.20
N THR A 34 -11.18 7.53 -18.41
CA THR A 34 -10.85 7.38 -16.99
C THR A 34 -10.17 6.03 -16.76
N LEU A 35 -9.01 6.06 -16.10
CA LEU A 35 -8.31 4.89 -15.59
C LEU A 35 -8.47 4.86 -14.08
N PHE A 36 -8.91 3.72 -13.54
CA PHE A 36 -9.19 3.56 -12.12
C PHE A 36 -8.41 2.36 -11.60
N PHE A 37 -7.53 2.59 -10.62
CA PHE A 37 -6.67 1.58 -10.01
C PHE A 37 -6.97 1.48 -8.52
N SER A 38 -7.13 0.24 -8.06
CA SER A 38 -7.36 -0.08 -6.65
C SER A 38 -6.84 -1.49 -6.36
N ALA A 39 -6.29 -1.71 -5.17
CA ALA A 39 -5.84 -3.04 -4.75
C ALA A 39 -6.99 -3.88 -4.14
N THR A 40 -8.11 -3.23 -3.82
CA THR A 40 -9.33 -3.86 -3.29
C THR A 40 -10.58 -3.24 -3.91
N MET A 41 -11.69 -4.00 -3.94
CA MET A 41 -12.98 -3.56 -4.46
C MET A 41 -14.03 -3.56 -3.36
N ALA A 42 -13.92 -2.64 -2.41
CA ALA A 42 -14.95 -2.42 -1.41
C ALA A 42 -16.25 -1.91 -2.06
N PRO A 43 -17.44 -2.11 -1.46
CA PRO A 43 -18.72 -1.71 -2.05
C PRO A 43 -18.79 -0.23 -2.46
N GLU A 44 -18.11 0.65 -1.71
CA GLU A 44 -18.06 2.08 -2.00
C GLU A 44 -17.29 2.39 -3.29
N ILE A 45 -16.18 1.68 -3.53
CA ILE A 45 -15.38 1.80 -4.74
C ILE A 45 -16.18 1.30 -5.95
N GLU A 46 -16.86 0.15 -5.81
CA GLU A 46 -17.72 -0.39 -6.85
C GLU A 46 -18.84 0.59 -7.25
N ARG A 47 -19.45 1.26 -6.26
CA ARG A 47 -20.47 2.28 -6.49
C ARG A 47 -19.93 3.43 -7.34
N ILE A 48 -18.73 3.93 -7.04
CA ILE A 48 -18.10 5.03 -7.78
C ILE A 48 -17.79 4.58 -9.20
N THR A 49 -17.15 3.42 -9.37
CA THR A 49 -16.79 2.92 -10.71
C THR A 49 -18.02 2.72 -11.59
N ASN A 50 -19.12 2.20 -11.03
CA ASN A 50 -20.37 2.00 -11.77
C ASN A 50 -21.09 3.31 -12.12
N THR A 51 -20.91 4.35 -11.29
CA THR A 51 -21.57 5.65 -11.49
C THR A 51 -20.83 6.51 -12.50
N PHE A 52 -19.49 6.48 -12.47
CA PHE A 52 -18.66 7.47 -13.14
C PHE A 52 -17.82 6.94 -14.30
N LEU A 53 -17.71 5.62 -14.47
CA LEU A 53 -17.06 5.03 -15.64
C LEU A 53 -18.10 4.64 -16.68
N HIS A 54 -17.79 4.91 -17.96
CA HIS A 54 -18.63 4.52 -19.08
C HIS A 54 -18.09 3.27 -19.73
N ALA A 55 -18.85 2.18 -19.66
CA ALA A 55 -18.48 0.86 -20.19
C ALA A 55 -17.02 0.47 -19.84
N PRO A 56 -16.66 0.41 -18.55
CA PRO A 56 -15.29 0.11 -18.15
C PRO A 56 -14.90 -1.33 -18.49
N GLU A 57 -13.71 -1.50 -19.03
CA GLU A 57 -13.05 -2.80 -19.07
C GLU A 57 -12.41 -3.08 -17.71
N ARG A 58 -12.80 -4.19 -17.07
CA ARG A 58 -12.30 -4.58 -15.74
C ARG A 58 -11.17 -5.59 -15.90
N ILE A 59 -9.98 -5.21 -15.46
CA ILE A 59 -8.79 -6.06 -15.46
C ILE A 59 -8.43 -6.37 -14.01
N GLU A 60 -8.58 -7.63 -13.63
CA GLU A 60 -8.21 -8.12 -12.30
C GLU A 60 -6.98 -9.01 -12.40
N ILE A 61 -5.99 -8.73 -11.56
CA ILE A 61 -4.82 -9.59 -11.39
C ILE A 61 -5.01 -10.31 -10.06
N ALA A 62 -5.09 -11.64 -10.09
CA ALA A 62 -5.09 -12.42 -8.86
C ALA A 62 -3.82 -12.10 -8.06
N ARG A 63 -3.97 -11.73 -6.77
CA ARG A 63 -2.81 -11.54 -5.89
C ARG A 63 -1.99 -12.82 -5.92
N GLN A 64 -0.68 -12.71 -6.17
CA GLN A 64 0.23 -13.76 -5.73
C GLN A 64 0.14 -13.82 -4.21
N ALA A 65 -0.65 -14.77 -3.72
CA ALA A 65 -0.90 -14.98 -2.32
C ALA A 65 0.29 -15.74 -1.73
N THR A 66 1.31 -14.98 -1.31
CA THR A 66 2.35 -15.35 -0.34
C THR A 66 3.26 -14.14 -0.16
N THR A 67 3.81 -13.93 1.04
CA THR A 67 5.03 -13.11 1.19
C THR A 67 5.99 -13.62 0.13
N SER A 68 6.34 -12.78 -0.85
CA SER A 68 7.14 -13.21 -1.98
C SER A 68 8.35 -13.97 -1.43
N GLU A 69 8.52 -15.25 -1.80
CA GLU A 69 9.63 -16.09 -1.33
C GLU A 69 11.00 -15.44 -1.62
N THR A 70 11.01 -14.48 -2.53
CA THR A 70 12.16 -13.66 -2.91
C THR A 70 12.49 -12.52 -1.95
N ILE A 71 11.59 -12.14 -1.02
CA ILE A 71 11.82 -11.06 -0.06
C ILE A 71 12.37 -11.67 1.24
N THR A 72 13.67 -11.48 1.48
CA THR A 72 14.28 -11.82 2.78
C THR A 72 13.85 -10.78 3.82
N GLN A 73 13.00 -11.19 4.76
CA GLN A 73 12.60 -10.37 5.90
C GLN A 73 13.44 -10.74 7.13
N ARG A 74 13.87 -9.73 7.91
CA ARG A 74 14.60 -9.93 9.18
C ARG A 74 14.04 -9.01 10.25
N LEU A 75 13.88 -9.55 11.46
CA LEU A 75 13.54 -8.78 12.67
C LEU A 75 14.80 -8.59 13.51
N VAL A 76 15.03 -7.37 14.00
CA VAL A 76 16.10 -7.11 14.97
C VAL A 76 15.56 -6.32 16.14
N GLU A 77 15.67 -6.91 17.32
CA GLU A 77 15.35 -6.24 18.58
C GLU A 77 16.56 -5.42 19.05
N LEU A 78 16.32 -4.18 19.47
CA LEU A 78 17.34 -3.27 19.98
C LEU A 78 16.89 -2.71 21.33
N THR A 79 17.63 -3.05 22.37
CA THR A 79 17.51 -2.43 23.70
C THR A 79 18.64 -1.40 23.86
N PRO A 80 18.35 -0.10 23.70
CA PRO A 80 19.40 0.91 23.79
C PRO A 80 19.85 1.08 25.24
N ALA A 81 21.17 1.09 25.45
CA ALA A 81 21.75 1.27 26.79
C ALA A 81 21.41 2.65 27.40
N ARG A 82 21.18 3.67 26.56
CA ARG A 82 20.74 5.01 26.96
C ARG A 82 19.83 5.63 25.90
N ARG A 83 18.83 6.39 26.33
CA ARG A 83 17.78 6.98 25.46
C ARG A 83 18.34 7.93 24.39
N ASP A 84 19.37 8.69 24.71
CA ASP A 84 20.09 9.61 23.81
C ASP A 84 20.90 8.88 22.73
N THR A 85 21.37 7.66 23.02
CA THR A 85 22.16 6.84 22.08
C THR A 85 21.31 5.97 21.14
N ALA A 86 20.01 5.83 21.41
CA ALA A 86 19.12 4.91 20.70
C ALA A 86 19.07 5.16 19.19
N ALA A 87 18.98 6.42 18.76
CA ALA A 87 18.93 6.77 17.34
C ALA A 87 20.24 6.46 16.61
N LYS A 88 21.38 6.67 17.28
CA LYS A 88 22.71 6.33 16.74
C LYS A 88 22.84 4.81 16.61
N GLN A 89 22.50 4.07 17.65
CA GLN A 89 22.56 2.60 17.67
C GLN A 89 21.64 1.96 16.60
N LYS A 90 20.40 2.46 16.44
CA LYS A 90 19.48 2.01 15.39
C LYS A 90 20.05 2.25 13.99
N ARG A 91 20.60 3.44 13.74
CA ARG A 91 21.20 3.79 12.45
C ARG A 91 22.42 2.95 12.14
N ASP A 92 23.28 2.73 13.12
CA ASP A 92 24.48 1.90 12.97
C ASP A 92 24.10 0.44 12.71
N LEU A 93 23.04 -0.06 13.36
CA LEU A 93 22.50 -1.39 13.12
C LEU A 93 21.97 -1.57 11.70
N LEU A 94 21.14 -0.63 11.22
CA LEU A 94 20.56 -0.68 9.87
C LEU A 94 21.58 -0.49 8.74
N ARG A 95 22.72 0.15 9.03
CA ARG A 95 23.80 0.38 8.06
C ARG A 95 24.87 -0.71 8.03
N ARG A 96 24.81 -1.69 8.94
CA ARG A 96 25.75 -2.81 8.90
C ARG A 96 25.46 -3.63 7.64
N PRO A 97 26.47 -3.89 6.77
CA PRO A 97 26.30 -4.84 5.69
C PRO A 97 25.94 -6.19 6.30
N ASP A 98 24.98 -6.90 5.67
CA ASP A 98 24.37 -8.13 6.17
C ASP A 98 25.44 -9.21 6.38
N ARG A 99 26.06 -9.22 7.57
CA ARG A 99 26.92 -10.29 8.03
C ARG A 99 26.01 -11.32 8.65
N GLY A 100 25.57 -12.27 7.83
CA GLY A 100 24.87 -13.45 8.33
C GLY A 100 25.63 -14.03 9.52
N ARG A 101 24.88 -14.30 10.60
CA ARG A 101 25.24 -15.06 11.81
C ARG A 101 25.35 -14.24 13.11
N GLY A 102 24.37 -14.47 14.00
CA GLY A 102 24.62 -14.51 15.44
C GLY A 102 24.08 -13.35 16.28
N GLY A 103 22.79 -13.06 16.22
CA GLY A 103 22.07 -12.42 17.32
C GLY A 103 20.82 -13.24 17.58
N ARG A 104 20.55 -13.64 18.83
CA ARG A 104 19.43 -14.50 19.22
C ARG A 104 18.12 -13.98 18.61
N ALA A 105 17.72 -14.56 17.49
CA ALA A 105 16.36 -14.44 16.98
C ALA A 105 15.53 -15.36 17.87
N GLU A 106 14.75 -14.79 18.78
CA GLU A 106 13.60 -15.54 19.28
C GLU A 106 12.67 -15.75 18.08
N GLU A 107 12.70 -16.98 17.58
CA GLU A 107 11.80 -17.51 16.57
C GLU A 107 10.41 -17.55 17.20
N ARG A 108 9.70 -16.41 17.15
CA ARG A 108 8.28 -16.36 17.49
C ARG A 108 7.53 -16.71 16.22
N ASP A 109 7.31 -18.00 16.03
CA ASP A 109 6.32 -18.54 15.10
C ASP A 109 5.02 -17.75 15.23
N HIS A 110 4.73 -16.90 14.25
CA HIS A 110 3.39 -16.37 14.08
C HIS A 110 2.54 -17.47 13.45
N LEU A 111 1.98 -18.32 14.32
CA LEU A 111 0.63 -18.83 14.08
C LEU A 111 -0.32 -17.63 14.24
N LEU A 112 -0.80 -17.12 13.10
CA LEU A 112 -2.18 -16.77 12.74
C LEU A 112 -2.17 -15.90 11.48
#